data_AF-S4RC47-F1
#
_entry.id   AF-S4RC47-F1
#
_cell.length_a   1.000
_cell.length_b   1.000
_cell.length_c   1.000
_cell.angle_alpha   90.00
_cell.angle_beta   90.00
_cell.angle_gamma   90.00
#
_symmetry.space_group_name_H-M   'P 1'
#
loop_
_entity.id
_entity.type
_entity.pdbx_description
1 polymer ?
#
loop_
_entity_poly.entity_id
_entity_poly.type
_entity_poly.pdbx_seq_one_letter_code
_entity_poly.pdbx_strand_id
1 'polypeptide(L)'
;LTCSHCRVRAGVDEVELSEDLYTRDHVRVYGMRNHLVADPWDATSVYYVDRAGRVQRVRVALDTYLGTPVPVFRLAREVAGSPGRVSTSMHFLSEERAALCDGAGTLLVLHTGARAVETDAAWEV
;
A
#
# COMPACT_ATOMS: atom_id res chain seq x y z
N LEU A 1 -22.84 -14.35 6.03
CA LEU A 1 -21.73 -13.36 5.92
C LEU A 1 -22.14 -12.32 4.89
N THR A 2 -22.69 -11.20 5.34
CA THR A 2 -23.03 -10.05 4.49
C THR A 2 -21.74 -9.32 4.14
N CYS A 3 -21.34 -9.37 2.87
CA CYS A 3 -20.19 -8.62 2.37
C CYS A 3 -20.60 -7.14 2.25
N SER A 4 -20.19 -6.31 3.21
CA SER A 4 -20.33 -4.86 3.15
C SER A 4 -19.29 -4.30 2.17
N HIS A 5 -19.75 -3.82 1.02
CA HIS A 5 -18.88 -3.18 0.03
C HIS A 5 -18.42 -1.80 0.53
N CYS A 6 -17.16 -1.70 0.97
CA CYS A 6 -16.57 -0.44 1.41
C CYS A 6 -15.60 0.06 0.33
N ARG A 7 -15.91 1.22 -0.27
CA ARG A 7 -15.09 1.82 -1.34
C ARG A 7 -14.06 2.77 -0.74
N VAL A 8 -12.78 2.51 -0.99
CA VAL A 8 -11.69 3.43 -0.64
C VAL A 8 -11.75 4.67 -1.54
N ARG A 9 -11.68 5.87 -0.95
CA ARG A 9 -11.89 7.15 -1.67
C ARG A 9 -10.74 7.55 -2.58
N ALA A 10 -9.50 7.15 -2.30
CA ALA A 10 -8.38 7.33 -3.21
C ALA A 10 -8.12 6.02 -3.95
N GLY A 11 -8.11 6.07 -5.29
CA GLY A 11 -7.92 4.91 -6.13
C GLY A 11 -6.64 4.15 -5.79
N VAL A 12 -6.75 2.83 -5.70
CA VAL A 12 -5.63 1.92 -5.48
C VAL A 12 -4.70 1.98 -6.70
N ASP A 13 -3.38 1.94 -6.46
CA ASP A 13 -2.41 1.83 -7.55
C ASP A 13 -2.63 0.52 -8.30
N GLU A 14 -2.84 0.65 -9.61
CA GLU A 14 -3.13 -0.43 -10.54
C GLU A 14 -2.13 -0.33 -11.68
N VAL A 15 -1.44 -1.42 -11.97
CA VAL A 15 -0.50 -1.47 -13.08
C VAL A 15 -1.18 -2.12 -14.28
N GLU A 16 -1.30 -1.39 -15.37
CA GLU A 16 -1.85 -1.90 -16.63
C GLU A 16 -0.84 -2.80 -17.34
N LEU A 17 -1.29 -3.96 -17.82
CA LEU A 17 -0.47 -4.90 -18.57
C LEU A 17 -0.29 -4.39 -20.01
N SER A 18 0.95 -4.35 -20.51
CA SER A 18 1.21 -4.18 -21.95
C SER A 18 1.23 -5.53 -22.68
N GLU A 19 0.95 -5.54 -23.98
CA GLU A 19 0.86 -6.76 -24.79
C GLU A 19 2.17 -7.55 -24.85
N ASP A 20 3.31 -6.90 -24.65
CA ASP A 20 4.66 -7.49 -24.66
C ASP A 20 4.93 -8.40 -23.46
N LEU A 21 4.07 -8.35 -22.45
CA LEU A 21 4.25 -8.92 -21.13
C LEU A 21 3.34 -10.14 -20.88
N TYR A 22 2.82 -10.78 -21.93
CA TYR A 22 1.81 -11.84 -21.82
C TYR A 22 2.40 -13.24 -21.52
N THR A 23 3.06 -13.41 -20.38
CA THR A 23 3.46 -14.72 -19.84
C THR A 23 2.71 -15.06 -18.55
N ARG A 24 2.49 -16.34 -18.24
CA ARG A 24 1.76 -16.78 -17.02
C ARG A 24 2.32 -16.14 -15.73
N ASP A 25 3.62 -15.94 -15.67
CA ASP A 25 4.29 -15.31 -14.52
C ASP A 25 3.96 -13.81 -14.41
N HIS A 26 3.68 -13.15 -15.54
CA HIS A 26 3.20 -11.78 -15.58
C HIS A 26 1.79 -11.62 -15.02
N VAL A 27 0.86 -12.53 -15.34
CA VAL A 27 -0.48 -12.51 -14.74
C VAL A 27 -0.41 -12.70 -13.22
N ARG A 28 0.57 -13.47 -12.72
CA ARG A 28 0.76 -13.69 -11.28
C ARG A 28 1.35 -12.47 -10.57
N VAL A 29 2.34 -11.82 -11.18
CA VAL A 29 3.03 -10.65 -10.62
C VAL A 29 2.15 -9.39 -10.68
N TYR A 30 1.37 -9.21 -11.75
CA TYR A 30 0.46 -8.06 -11.93
C TYR A 30 -0.94 -8.33 -11.37
N GLY A 31 -1.32 -9.60 -11.20
CA GLY A 31 -2.54 -10.02 -10.51
C GLY A 31 -2.47 -9.85 -8.99
N MET A 32 -1.28 -9.66 -8.43
CA MET A 32 -1.08 -9.18 -7.06
C MET A 32 -1.44 -7.70 -7.01
N ARG A 33 -2.75 -7.46 -6.91
CA ARG A 33 -3.35 -6.18 -6.55
C ARG A 33 -2.61 -5.62 -5.33
N ASN A 34 -2.47 -4.31 -5.25
CA ASN A 34 -2.05 -3.60 -4.04
C ASN A 34 -2.84 -4.17 -2.86
N HIS A 35 -2.21 -5.06 -2.11
CA HIS A 35 -2.89 -5.79 -1.06
C HIS A 35 -3.11 -4.77 0.04
N LEU A 36 -4.38 -4.59 0.42
CA LEU A 36 -4.69 -3.91 1.66
C LEU A 36 -3.88 -4.61 2.77
N VAL A 37 -2.90 -3.93 3.35
CA VAL A 37 -2.02 -4.51 4.36
C VAL A 37 -2.57 -4.13 5.72
N ALA A 38 -3.10 -5.14 6.42
CA ALA A 38 -3.45 -5.01 7.82
C ALA A 38 -2.18 -4.91 8.66
N ASP A 39 -2.19 -4.05 9.67
CA ASP A 39 -1.08 -3.95 10.62
C ASP A 39 -1.22 -5.04 11.69
N PRO A 40 -0.23 -5.95 11.84
CA PRO A 40 -0.26 -6.97 12.88
C PRO A 40 -0.27 -6.39 14.31
N TRP A 41 0.17 -5.14 14.48
CA TRP A 41 0.30 -4.47 15.76
C TRP A 41 -0.77 -3.40 16.02
N ASP A 42 -1.58 -3.07 15.02
CA ASP A 42 -2.75 -2.19 15.15
C ASP A 42 -3.94 -2.76 14.38
N ALA A 43 -4.85 -3.42 15.09
CA ALA A 43 -6.05 -4.05 14.53
C ALA A 43 -7.04 -3.05 13.90
N THR A 44 -6.86 -1.75 14.15
CA THR A 44 -7.75 -0.71 13.63
C THR A 44 -7.26 -0.09 12.33
N SER A 45 -6.00 -0.33 11.93
CA SER A 45 -5.41 0.32 10.76
C SER A 45 -5.11 -0.66 9.62
N VAL A 46 -5.42 -0.19 8.42
CA VAL A 46 -5.05 -0.86 7.17
C VAL A 46 -4.36 0.13 6.25
N TYR A 47 -3.45 -0.38 5.43
CA TYR A 47 -2.58 0.41 4.58
C TYR A 47 -2.68 -0.02 3.13
N TYR A 48 -2.53 0.93 2.21
CA TYR A 48 -2.44 0.65 0.77
C TYR A 48 -1.65 1.75 0.09
N VAL A 49 -1.18 1.50 -1.13
CA VAL A 49 -0.54 2.54 -1.94
C VAL A 49 -1.51 3.05 -3.00
N ASP A 50 -1.67 4.37 -3.06
CA ASP A 50 -2.52 5.02 -4.06
C ASP A 50 -1.79 5.25 -5.39
N ARG A 51 -2.55 5.57 -6.45
CA ARG A 51 -2.02 5.87 -7.80
C ARG A 51 -1.00 7.02 -7.84
N ALA A 52 -0.89 7.82 -6.78
CA ALA A 52 0.10 8.89 -6.67
C ALA A 52 1.37 8.44 -5.93
N GLY A 53 1.53 7.14 -5.66
CA GLY A 53 2.69 6.58 -4.95
C GLY A 53 2.73 6.94 -3.47
N ARG A 54 1.57 7.24 -2.86
CA ARG A 54 1.48 7.54 -1.42
C ARG A 54 1.00 6.31 -0.67
N VAL A 55 1.68 6.00 0.43
CA VAL A 55 1.17 5.04 1.41
C VAL A 55 0.08 5.75 2.20
N GLN A 56 -1.13 5.20 2.11
CA GLN A 56 -2.33 5.71 2.77
C GLN A 56 -2.67 4.79 3.94
N ARG A 57 -2.89 5.38 5.12
CA ARG A 57 -3.46 4.70 6.29
C ARG A 57 -4.96 4.96 6.32
N VAL A 58 -5.74 3.91 6.51
CA VAL A 58 -7.18 3.99 6.77
C VAL A 58 -7.47 3.31 8.10
N ARG A 59 -8.14 4.04 8.99
CA ARG A 59 -8.66 3.45 10.22
C ARG A 59 -10.04 2.86 9.98
N VAL A 60 -10.28 1.66 10.47
CA VAL A 60 -11.57 0.99 10.47
C VAL A 60 -12.25 1.34 11.80
N ALA A 61 -13.28 2.19 11.75
CA ALA A 61 -14.04 2.59 12.93
C ALA A 61 -15.38 1.84 12.93
N LEU A 62 -15.57 0.87 13.82
CA LEU A 62 -16.70 -0.08 13.79
C LEU A 62 -16.76 -0.90 12.49
N ASP A 63 -17.38 -2.09 12.56
CA ASP A 63 -17.25 -3.23 11.63
C ASP A 63 -17.53 -2.96 10.13
N THR A 64 -17.91 -1.73 9.75
CA THR A 64 -18.21 -1.34 8.36
C THR A 64 -17.83 0.08 7.96
N TYR A 65 -17.23 0.92 8.83
CA TYR A 65 -16.90 2.30 8.46
C TYR A 65 -15.39 2.51 8.30
N LEU A 66 -14.98 2.86 7.08
CA LEU A 66 -13.62 3.29 6.78
C LEU A 66 -13.49 4.79 7.03
N GLY A 67 -12.55 5.18 7.87
CA GLY A 67 -12.14 6.55 8.07
C GLY A 67 -11.54 7.17 6.80
N THR A 68 -11.29 8.47 6.86
CA THR A 68 -10.63 9.18 5.75
C THR A 68 -9.19 8.69 5.60
N PRO A 69 -8.74 8.29 4.39
CA PRO A 69 -7.35 7.93 4.15
C PRO A 69 -6.40 9.08 4.50
N VAL A 70 -5.35 8.78 5.28
CA VAL A 70 -4.31 9.73 5.68
C VAL A 70 -2.97 9.30 5.05
N PRO A 71 -2.29 10.17 4.27
CA PRO A 71 -1.01 9.83 3.70
C PRO A 71 0.07 9.80 4.78
N VAL A 72 0.75 8.67 4.94
CA VAL A 72 1.83 8.48 5.92
C VAL A 72 3.21 8.47 5.27
N PHE A 73 3.29 8.17 3.97
CA PHE A 73 4.55 8.18 3.23
C PHE A 73 4.31 8.52 1.76
N ARG A 74 5.35 8.99 1.05
CA ARG A 74 5.31 9.24 -0.40
C ARG A 74 6.59 8.75 -1.05
N LEU A 75 6.44 7.88 -2.05
CA LEU A 75 7.53 7.48 -2.95
C LEU A 75 8.03 8.69 -3.76
N ALA A 76 9.32 8.72 -4.08
CA ALA A 76 9.87 9.73 -4.98
C ALA A 76 9.10 9.71 -6.32
N ARG A 77 8.78 10.89 -6.86
CA ARG A 77 7.75 11.13 -7.90
C ARG A 77 8.07 10.54 -9.29
N GLU A 78 9.04 9.64 -9.41
CA GLU A 78 9.58 9.14 -10.68
C GLU A 78 9.19 7.68 -10.98
N VAL A 79 8.50 7.02 -10.06
CA VAL A 79 8.10 5.60 -10.20
C VAL A 79 6.86 5.43 -11.10
N ALA A 80 5.98 6.43 -11.15
CA ALA A 80 4.76 6.38 -11.96
C ALA A 80 5.11 6.47 -13.45
N GLY A 81 5.03 5.34 -14.15
CA GLY A 81 5.31 5.25 -15.59
C GLY A 81 6.67 4.63 -15.95
N SER A 82 7.43 4.10 -14.99
CA SER A 82 8.66 3.35 -15.30
C SER A 82 8.31 2.10 -16.13
N PRO A 83 8.95 1.90 -17.30
CA PRO A 83 8.69 0.73 -18.13
C PRO A 83 9.07 -0.56 -17.38
N GLY A 84 8.20 -1.56 -17.42
CA GLY A 84 8.41 -2.83 -16.71
C GLY A 84 8.15 -2.76 -15.20
N ARG A 85 7.58 -1.66 -14.69
CA ARG A 85 7.14 -1.58 -13.28
C ARG A 85 6.09 -2.64 -13.00
N VAL A 86 6.23 -3.29 -11.84
CA VAL A 86 5.23 -4.20 -11.25
C VAL A 86 4.49 -3.50 -10.11
N SER A 87 3.46 -4.13 -9.56
CA SER A 87 2.71 -3.57 -8.43
C SER A 87 3.61 -3.23 -7.25
N THR A 88 3.42 -2.04 -6.68
CA THR A 88 4.02 -1.69 -5.38
C THR A 88 3.50 -2.64 -4.32
N SER A 89 4.39 -3.06 -3.42
CA SER A 89 4.07 -3.97 -2.32
C SER A 89 4.69 -3.49 -1.03
N MET A 90 4.05 -3.80 0.10
CA MET A 90 4.55 -3.44 1.42
C MET A 90 4.38 -4.59 2.41
N HIS A 91 5.22 -4.63 3.43
CA HIS A 91 5.16 -5.61 4.50
C HIS A 91 5.67 -4.99 5.80
N PHE A 92 4.98 -5.22 6.92
CA PHE A 92 5.46 -4.75 8.22
C PHE A 92 6.48 -5.72 8.80
N LEU A 93 7.67 -5.22 9.11
CA LEU A 93 8.79 -6.02 9.63
C LEU A 93 8.79 -6.07 11.16
N SER A 94 8.27 -5.02 11.81
CA SER A 94 8.13 -4.88 13.26
C SER A 94 7.11 -3.78 13.59
N GLU A 95 6.87 -3.53 14.88
CA GLU A 95 6.02 -2.44 15.41
C GLU A 95 6.38 -1.05 14.86
N GLU A 96 7.65 -0.85 14.48
CA GLU A 96 8.18 0.45 14.08
C GLU A 96 8.84 0.46 12.69
N ARG A 97 8.80 -0.67 11.97
CA ARG A 97 9.44 -0.82 10.65
C ARG A 97 8.51 -1.40 9.61
N ALA A 98 8.58 -0.86 8.40
CA ALA A 98 7.92 -1.40 7.20
C ALA A 98 8.91 -1.53 6.04
N ALA A 99 8.77 -2.58 5.24
CA ALA A 99 9.40 -2.69 3.93
C ALA A 99 8.41 -2.21 2.86
N LEU A 100 8.87 -1.39 1.92
CA LEU A 100 8.10 -0.89 0.78
C LEU A 100 8.91 -1.09 -0.50
N CYS A 101 8.38 -1.90 -1.42
CA CYS A 101 8.96 -2.09 -2.74
C CYS A 101 8.19 -1.24 -3.75
N ASP A 102 8.89 -0.35 -4.45
CA ASP A 102 8.29 0.58 -5.41
C ASP A 102 7.78 -0.09 -6.71
N GLY A 103 8.18 -1.35 -6.94
CA GLY A 103 7.87 -2.12 -8.13
C GLY A 103 8.73 -1.77 -9.35
N ALA A 104 9.68 -0.84 -9.21
CA ALA A 104 10.62 -0.42 -10.24
C ALA A 104 12.08 -0.80 -9.91
N GLY A 105 12.30 -1.58 -8.85
CA GLY A 105 13.61 -2.11 -8.45
C GLY A 105 14.17 -1.54 -7.15
N THR A 106 13.42 -0.68 -6.46
CA THR A 106 13.83 -0.10 -5.16
C THR A 106 13.07 -0.76 -4.01
N LEU A 107 13.82 -1.22 -3.01
CA LEU A 107 13.29 -1.64 -1.72
C LEU A 107 13.66 -0.59 -0.67
N LEU A 108 12.65 0.00 -0.03
CA LEU A 108 12.79 0.95 1.05
C LEU A 108 12.48 0.25 2.38
N VAL A 109 13.29 0.51 3.40
CA VAL A 109 12.97 0.18 4.79
C VAL A 109 12.58 1.48 5.46
N LEU A 110 11.38 1.54 6.01
CA LEU A 110 10.79 2.75 6.57
C LEU A 110 10.73 2.66 8.09
N HIS A 111 11.07 3.76 8.76
CA HIS A 111 10.73 4.02 10.15
C HIS A 111 9.30 4.56 10.23
N THR A 112 8.42 3.84 10.93
CA THR A 112 7.00 4.21 11.03
C THR A 112 6.65 4.87 12.36
N GLY A 113 7.55 4.83 13.34
CA GLY A 113 7.22 5.06 14.75
C GLY A 113 6.33 3.96 15.32
N ALA A 114 5.97 4.08 16.60
CA ALA A 114 5.12 3.12 17.29
C ALA A 114 3.68 3.21 16.78
N ARG A 115 3.32 2.41 15.76
CA ARG A 115 2.02 2.54 15.06
C ARG A 115 0.79 2.26 15.93
N ALA A 116 0.95 1.46 17.00
CA ALA A 116 -0.10 1.20 17.99
C ALA A 116 -0.39 2.40 18.89
N VAL A 117 0.57 3.31 19.03
CA VAL A 117 0.40 4.59 19.73
C VAL A 117 0.07 5.61 18.66
N GLU A 118 -1.10 6.23 18.71
CA GLU A 118 -1.62 7.05 17.62
C GLU A 118 -0.73 8.27 17.28
N THR A 119 0.31 8.06 16.48
CA THR A 119 1.14 9.13 15.93
C THR A 119 0.75 9.36 14.49
N ASP A 120 0.35 10.60 14.16
CA ASP A 120 0.18 11.07 12.78
C ASP A 120 1.53 11.46 12.14
N ALA A 121 2.62 10.89 12.64
CA ALA A 121 3.96 11.15 12.14
C ALA A 121 4.10 10.58 10.72
N ALA A 122 4.71 11.37 9.84
CA ALA A 122 5.14 10.89 8.54
C ALA A 122 6.22 9.83 8.73
N TRP A 123 6.18 8.77 7.93
CA TRP A 123 7.21 7.74 7.90
C TRP A 123 8.46 8.29 7.21
N GLU A 124 9.60 7.78 7.64
CA GLU A 124 10.92 8.20 7.16
C GLU A 124 11.68 7.00 6.61
N VAL A 125 12.60 7.21 5.67
CA VAL A 125 13.50 6.17 5.13
C VAL A 125 14.69 6.00 6.07
#